data_AF-A0A7Y3I6Y5-F1
#
_entry.id   AF-A0A7Y3I6Y5-F1
#
_cell.length_a   1.000
_cell.length_b   1.000
_cell.length_c   1.000
_cell.angle_alpha   90.00
_cell.angle_beta   90.00
_cell.angle_gamma   90.00
#
_symmetry.space_group_name_H-M   'P 1'
#
loop_
_entity.id
_entity.type
_entity.pdbx_description
1 polymer ?
#
loop_
_entity_poly.entity_id
_entity_poly.type
_entity_poly.pdbx_seq_one_letter_code
_entity_poly.pdbx_strand_id
1 'polypeptide(L)'
;MNVLLTDILACPRCGGDFGLVLFATETVDRRVQEGELGCPNCRDRFPIRTGFADLRPPPRGPVDPGPDPDPPERGPLAIAAGMGVPEGPGAVLLIGGAA
;
A
#
# COMPACT_ATOMS: atom_id res chain seq x y z
N MET A 1 1.78 -10.31 -1.69
CA MET A 1 0.84 -9.69 -0.72
C MET A 1 0.83 -10.50 0.56
N ASN A 2 1.20 -9.95 1.72
CA ASN A 2 1.23 -10.76 2.96
C ASN A 2 -0.20 -11.12 3.39
N VAL A 3 -0.44 -12.41 3.67
CA VAL A 3 -1.76 -12.92 4.08
C VAL A 3 -2.31 -12.20 5.31
N LEU A 4 -1.47 -11.76 6.26
CA LEU A 4 -1.94 -11.09 7.48
C LEU A 4 -2.58 -9.73 7.23
N LEU A 5 -2.39 -9.15 6.04
CA LEU A 5 -3.04 -7.90 5.69
C LEU A 5 -4.56 -8.08 5.47
N THR A 6 -5.04 -9.30 5.18
CA THR A 6 -6.48 -9.54 4.97
C THR A 6 -7.32 -9.19 6.19
N ASP A 7 -6.73 -9.25 7.39
CA ASP A 7 -7.42 -8.98 8.65
C ASP A 7 -7.68 -7.48 8.88
N ILE A 8 -7.01 -6.60 8.13
CA ILE A 8 -7.11 -5.14 8.29
C ILE A 8 -7.60 -4.42 7.03
N LEU A 9 -7.64 -5.10 5.88
CA LEU A 9 -8.05 -4.48 4.62
C LEU A 9 -9.56 -4.30 4.55
N ALA A 10 -9.97 -3.06 4.31
CA ALA A 10 -11.34 -2.70 4.01
C ALA A 10 -11.54 -2.49 2.50
N CYS A 11 -12.78 -2.65 2.04
CA CYS A 11 -13.15 -2.39 0.68
C CYS A 11 -13.05 -0.88 0.38
N PRO A 12 -12.27 -0.48 -0.63
CA PRO A 12 -12.08 0.94 -0.98
C PRO A 12 -13.35 1.60 -1.54
N ARG A 13 -14.38 0.82 -1.91
CA ARG A 13 -15.68 1.33 -2.33
C ARG A 13 -16.71 1.42 -1.21
N CYS A 14 -16.68 0.48 -0.27
CA CYS A 14 -17.70 0.38 0.77
C CYS A 14 -17.25 0.98 2.11
N GLY A 15 -15.95 1.17 2.32
CA GLY A 15 -15.40 1.71 3.56
C GLY A 15 -15.09 0.65 4.63
N GLY A 16 -14.73 1.13 5.82
CA GLY A 16 -14.16 0.35 6.92
C GLY A 16 -15.03 -0.78 7.47
N ASP A 17 -16.35 -0.69 7.31
CA ASP A 17 -17.28 -1.71 7.81
C ASP A 17 -17.24 -3.02 7.00
N PHE A 18 -16.61 -3.01 5.83
CA PHE A 18 -16.59 -4.13 4.90
C PHE A 18 -15.17 -4.59 4.59
N GLY A 19 -14.73 -5.63 5.30
CA GLY A 19 -13.47 -6.31 5.04
C GLY A 19 -13.40 -6.97 3.65
N LEU A 20 -12.18 -7.22 3.18
CA LEU A 20 -11.91 -7.95 1.94
C LEU A 20 -11.63 -9.43 2.21
N VAL A 21 -12.23 -10.31 1.40
CA VAL A 21 -12.03 -11.77 1.46
C VAL A 21 -11.00 -12.19 0.44
N LEU A 22 -9.98 -12.93 0.85
CA LEU A 22 -8.91 -13.41 -0.02
C LEU A 22 -9.25 -14.73 -0.71
N PHE A 23 -9.03 -14.78 -2.02
CA PHE A 23 -9.04 -15.97 -2.87
C PHE A 23 -7.64 -16.13 -3.50
N ALA A 24 -6.75 -16.85 -2.82
CA ALA A 24 -5.37 -17.06 -3.28
C ALA A 24 -5.31 -18.24 -4.28
N THR A 25 -4.57 -18.06 -5.38
CA THR A 25 -4.27 -19.13 -6.35
C THR A 25 -2.82 -19.56 -6.28
N GLU A 26 -1.91 -18.67 -5.88
CA GLU A 26 -0.49 -18.98 -5.64
C GLU A 26 0.01 -18.27 -4.38
N THR A 27 0.73 -18.98 -3.52
CA THR A 27 1.28 -18.43 -2.26
C THR A 27 2.69 -18.98 -2.00
N VAL A 28 3.62 -18.08 -1.65
CA VAL A 28 5.01 -18.39 -1.29
C VAL A 28 5.35 -17.62 -0.01
N ASP A 29 5.90 -18.28 1.01
CA ASP A 29 6.31 -17.64 2.26
C ASP A 29 5.26 -16.72 2.90
N ARG A 30 4.00 -17.19 2.96
CA ARG A 30 2.83 -16.43 3.46
C ARG A 30 2.51 -15.16 2.66
N ARG A 31 3.08 -15.02 1.47
CA ARG A 31 2.77 -13.98 0.50
C ARG A 31 2.00 -14.59 -0.66
N VAL A 32 0.78 -14.10 -0.87
CA VAL A 32 0.00 -14.40 -2.06
C VAL A 32 0.69 -13.73 -3.25
N GLN A 33 1.05 -14.52 -4.25
CA GLN A 33 1.67 -14.06 -5.50
C GLN A 33 0.60 -13.79 -6.56
N GLU A 34 -0.37 -14.70 -6.67
CA GLU A 34 -1.49 -14.60 -7.59
C GLU A 34 -2.81 -14.90 -6.84
N GLY A 35 -3.86 -14.15 -7.17
CA GLY A 35 -5.19 -14.33 -6.57
C GLY A 35 -6.12 -13.13 -6.77
N GLU A 36 -7.14 -13.02 -5.93
CA GLU A 36 -8.03 -11.86 -5.87
C GLU A 36 -8.54 -11.59 -4.45
N LEU A 37 -8.85 -10.33 -4.15
CA LEU A 37 -9.59 -9.91 -2.96
C LEU A 37 -11.02 -9.55 -3.38
N GLY A 38 -12.02 -10.15 -2.75
CA GLY A 38 -13.44 -9.91 -3.01
C GLY A 38 -14.13 -9.14 -1.88
N CYS A 39 -15.00 -8.19 -2.20
CA CYS A 39 -15.87 -7.57 -1.20
C CYS A 39 -17.22 -8.31 -1.11
N PRO A 40 -17.67 -8.76 0.08
CA PRO A 40 -18.95 -9.44 0.22
C PRO A 40 -20.16 -8.52 0.01
N ASN A 41 -19.99 -7.20 0.12
CA ASN A 41 -21.05 -6.22 -0.05
C ASN A 41 -21.25 -5.82 -1.53
N CYS A 42 -20.28 -5.11 -2.12
CA CYS A 42 -20.40 -4.64 -3.50
C CYS A 42 -20.01 -5.67 -4.57
N ARG A 43 -19.47 -6.83 -4.17
CA ARG A 43 -19.01 -7.92 -5.05
C ARG A 43 -17.86 -7.55 -6.00
N ASP A 44 -17.21 -6.42 -5.77
CA ASP A 44 -16.00 -6.06 -6.50
C ASP A 44 -14.86 -7.02 -6.18
N ARG A 45 -14.01 -7.22 -7.19
CA ARG A 45 -12.83 -8.06 -7.14
C ARG A 45 -11.60 -7.26 -7.46
N PHE A 46 -10.58 -7.36 -6.62
CA PHE A 46 -9.32 -6.64 -6.72
C PHE A 46 -8.21 -7.67 -6.98
N PRO A 47 -7.66 -7.71 -8.20
CA PRO A 47 -6.70 -8.75 -8.58
C PRO A 47 -5.38 -8.59 -7.83
N ILE A 48 -4.75 -9.72 -7.52
CA ILE A 48 -3.39 -9.80 -7.02
C ILE A 48 -2.53 -10.37 -8.15
N ARG A 49 -1.51 -9.62 -8.57
CA ARG A 49 -0.53 -9.99 -9.60
C ARG A 49 0.86 -9.74 -9.07
N THR A 50 1.79 -10.69 -9.23
CA THR A 50 3.18 -10.59 -8.75
C THR A 50 3.30 -10.14 -7.29
N GLY A 51 2.32 -10.49 -6.46
CA GLY A 51 2.23 -10.10 -5.06
C GLY A 51 1.68 -8.70 -4.77
N PHE A 52 1.24 -7.95 -5.78
CA PHE A 52 0.62 -6.63 -5.66
C PHE A 52 -0.88 -6.71 -5.86
N ALA A 53 -1.65 -6.22 -4.89
CA ALA A 53 -3.11 -6.12 -4.97
C ALA A 53 -3.52 -4.75 -5.52
N ASP A 54 -4.23 -4.71 -6.66
CA ASP A 54 -4.77 -3.47 -7.22
C ASP A 54 -6.11 -3.10 -6.55
N LEU A 55 -6.04 -2.28 -5.50
CA LEU A 55 -7.19 -1.80 -4.73
C LEU A 55 -7.88 -0.57 -5.35
N ARG A 56 -7.55 -0.16 -6.58
CA ARG A 56 -8.25 0.98 -7.21
C ARG A 56 -9.71 0.59 -7.51
N PRO A 57 -10.68 1.49 -7.27
CA PRO A 57 -12.06 1.25 -7.66
C PRO A 57 -12.20 1.17 -9.20
N PRO A 58 -13.10 0.34 -9.74
CA PRO A 58 -13.39 0.29 -11.17
C PRO A 58 -14.07 1.58 -11.67
N PRO A 59 -13.96 1.90 -12.98
CA PRO A 59 -13.19 1.18 -13.99
C PRO A 59 -11.67 1.38 -13.79
N ARG A 60 -10.91 0.29 -13.88
CA ARG A 60 -9.45 0.32 -13.71
C ARG A 60 -8.79 0.56 -15.06
N GLY A 61 -8.08 1.67 -15.18
CA GLY A 61 -7.15 1.86 -16.29
C GLY A 61 -5.88 1.03 -16.12
N PRO A 62 -5.02 0.98 -17.14
CA PRO A 62 -3.65 0.49 -16.99
C PRO A 62 -3.00 1.11 -15.75
N VAL A 63 -2.22 0.31 -15.01
CA VAL A 63 -1.32 0.86 -13.99
C VAL A 63 -0.19 1.50 -14.78
N ASP A 64 -0.12 2.83 -14.79
CA ASP A 64 1.11 3.50 -15.19
C ASP A 64 2.17 3.11 -14.16
N PRO A 65 3.29 2.45 -14.57
CA PRO A 65 4.35 2.09 -13.63
C PRO A 65 4.89 3.29 -12.86
N GLY A 66 4.63 4.52 -13.34
CA GLY A 66 5.18 5.73 -12.75
C GLY A 66 6.70 5.76 -12.91
N PRO A 67 7.34 6.87 -12.55
CA PRO A 67 8.78 6.85 -12.36
C PRO A 67 9.12 5.86 -11.24
N ASP A 68 10.23 5.14 -11.39
CA ASP A 68 10.82 4.43 -10.26
C ASP A 68 10.94 5.42 -9.10
N PRO A 69 10.54 5.06 -7.87
CA PRO A 69 10.70 5.94 -6.75
C PRO A 69 12.18 6.28 -6.64
N ASP A 70 12.50 7.58 -6.60
CA ASP A 70 13.86 8.00 -6.31
C ASP A 70 14.31 7.26 -5.04
N PRO A 71 15.57 6.77 -4.99
CA PRO A 71 16.09 6.18 -3.78
C PRO A 71 15.77 7.12 -2.62
N PRO A 72 15.21 6.62 -1.50
CA PRO A 72 14.68 7.48 -0.46
C PRO A 72 15.80 8.45 -0.07
N GLU A 73 15.56 9.74 -0.27
CA GLU A 73 16.56 10.74 0.10
C GLU A 73 16.81 10.57 1.60
N ARG A 74 18.00 10.11 1.97
CA ARG A 74 18.41 9.95 3.38
C ARG A 74 18.93 11.27 3.96
N GLY A 75 18.45 12.37 3.41
CA GLY A 75 18.80 13.72 3.83
C GLY A 75 18.02 14.14 5.07
N PRO A 76 18.57 15.04 5.90
CA PRO A 76 17.88 15.59 7.05
C PRO A 76 16.49 16.17 6.71
N LEU A 77 16.35 16.80 5.53
CA LEU A 77 15.09 17.41 5.11
C LEU A 77 14.00 16.37 4.83
N ALA A 78 14.34 15.30 4.10
CA ALA A 78 13.42 14.21 3.79
C ALA A 78 12.96 13.47 5.04
N ILE A 79 13.85 13.26 6.01
CA ILE A 79 13.51 12.66 7.32
C ILE A 79 12.55 13.58 8.10
N ALA A 80 12.81 14.89 8.14
CA ALA A 80 11.92 15.85 8.79
C ALA A 80 10.51 15.87 8.15
N ALA A 81 10.45 15.88 6.82
CA ALA A 81 9.20 15.83 6.07
C ALA A 81 8.43 14.53 6.34
N GLY A 82 9.11 13.38 6.39
CA GLY A 82 8.51 12.08 6.74
C GLY A 82 7.93 12.01 8.16
N MET A 83 8.39 12.87 9.08
CA MET A 83 7.83 13.04 10.41
C MET A 83 6.69 14.08 10.48
N GLY A 84 6.25 14.61 9.34
CA GLY A 84 5.18 15.61 9.27
C GLY A 84 5.64 17.04 9.50
N VAL A 85 6.93 17.34 9.31
CA VAL A 85 7.47 18.71 9.32
C VAL A 85 7.82 19.16 7.89
N PRO A 86 6.83 19.61 7.10
CA PRO A 86 7.09 19.99 5.71
C PRO A 86 7.76 21.37 5.60
N GLU A 87 7.33 22.37 6.39
CA GLU A 87 7.78 23.77 6.31
C GLU A 87 7.54 24.51 7.65
N GLY A 88 8.20 25.65 7.87
CA GLY A 88 7.92 26.54 9.00
C GLY A 88 9.04 27.55 9.32
N PRO A 89 8.78 28.58 10.14
CA PRO A 89 9.77 29.62 10.47
C PRO A 89 10.81 29.16 11.51
N GLY A 90 10.77 27.90 11.94
CA GLY A 90 11.59 27.35 13.03
C GLY A 90 12.71 26.44 12.54
N ALA A 91 13.66 26.16 13.43
CA ALA A 91 14.73 25.19 13.18
C ALA A 91 14.36 23.81 13.74
N VAL A 92 14.63 22.75 12.95
CA VAL A 92 14.51 21.36 13.38
C VAL A 92 15.90 20.74 13.46
N LEU A 93 16.26 20.19 14.61
CA LEU A 93 17.50 19.45 14.82
C LEU A 93 17.22 17.95 14.77
N LEU A 94 17.91 17.24 13.89
CA LEU A 94 17.88 15.78 13.81
C LEU A 94 19.17 15.20 14.37
N ILE A 95 19.04 14.24 15.30
CA ILE A 95 20.17 13.55 15.92
C ILE A 95 20.01 12.05 15.70
N GLY A 96 21.01 11.43 15.06
CA GLY A 96 21.03 10.01 14.76
C GLY A 96 22.38 9.60 14.15
N GLY A 97 22.70 8.31 14.14
CA GLY A 97 23.91 7.79 13.50
C GLY A 97 23.74 7.66 11.99
N ALA A 98 24.79 7.98 11.23
CA ALA A 98 24.84 7.64 9.80
C ALA A 98 24.91 6.12 9.64
N ALA A 99 23.98 5.55 8.87
CA ALA A 99 23.98 4.15 8.44
C ALA A 99 24.21 4.07 6.93
#